data_AF-A0A3A9BZ69-F1
#
_entry.id   AF-A0A3A9BZ69-F1
#
_cell.length_a   1.000
_cell.length_b   1.000
_cell.length_c   1.000
_cell.angle_alpha   90.00
_cell.angle_beta   90.00
_cell.angle_gamma   90.00
#
_symmetry.space_group_name_H-M   'P 1'
#
loop_
_entity.id
_entity.type
_entity.pdbx_description
1 polymer ?
#
loop_
_entity_poly.entity_id
_entity_poly.type
_entity_poly.pdbx_seq_one_letter_code
_entity_poly.pdbx_strand_id
1 'polypeptide(L)'
;MEIKSTSGFRPEKAASSSSRTNRKPKASQSPSSPRLDTYQSAEAKPFGSQMQTGSKDGLSWHGTVPSPGALQITDPKDLIRDGIPWEDIKHYYTEGTKVTLDNADSLEASVDQMTSIYVAAKKTLESVYKDQEDKLSENMKKLDTMFAQAKSQMVSSYQSSVGRFYESTGNKGMSSAMGRSLSDAIDRRMEDLETMGEKNGLFDKEKNIPYSILQLSLITSSIEKRHTPADPEETEKSSQTSGQKVLKSFSLQELQTAGFVAKAASKMDSKELLFLDDNELGLQMSVRYMKMAAFLDQSGISKVMSSLFLGSFDTYLNQYSGKALTGKGSSSDLYSYALKLYQSTKDISKIVTQSGSRYFGDRFFSEFLIYGNDTGMSRSTRYNLDIKQFQMALEAGDSGAVLQSIAGNKIYPWSHYA
;
A
#
# COMPACT_ATOMS: atom_id res chain seq x y z
N MET A 1 -29.57 27.53 -34.75
CA MET A 1 -30.70 28.40 -34.34
C MET A 1 -30.40 28.92 -32.97
N GLU A 2 -30.41 30.23 -32.77
CA GLU A 2 -30.43 30.82 -31.42
C GLU A 2 -31.87 30.94 -30.94
N ILE A 3 -32.13 30.73 -29.65
CA ILE A 3 -33.33 31.26 -28.97
C ILE A 3 -32.88 31.90 -27.65
N LYS A 4 -33.39 33.09 -27.37
CA LYS A 4 -32.90 33.99 -26.32
C LYS A 4 -33.74 33.89 -25.05
N SER A 5 -33.12 34.18 -23.91
CA SER A 5 -33.84 34.43 -22.65
C SER A 5 -34.79 35.63 -22.77
N THR A 6 -35.93 35.57 -22.07
CA THR A 6 -36.83 36.71 -21.85
C THR A 6 -37.20 36.82 -20.37
N SER A 7 -37.45 38.04 -19.90
CA SER A 7 -37.69 38.39 -18.50
C SER A 7 -39.06 39.07 -18.27
N GLY A 8 -39.55 39.02 -17.03
CA GLY A 8 -40.86 39.56 -16.59
C GLY A 8 -41.28 38.89 -15.26
N PHE A 9 -41.29 39.46 -14.05
CA PHE A 9 -41.22 40.83 -13.50
C PHE A 9 -42.57 41.40 -12.98
N ARG A 10 -42.83 41.21 -11.66
CA ARG A 10 -43.78 41.95 -10.77
C ARG A 10 -45.31 41.70 -10.94
N PRO A 11 -46.21 42.18 -10.04
CA PRO A 11 -46.08 43.10 -8.87
C PRO A 11 -46.61 42.57 -7.49
N GLU A 12 -46.00 42.91 -6.34
CA GLU A 12 -46.32 43.98 -5.33
C GLU A 12 -47.55 43.82 -4.37
N LYS A 13 -47.28 43.81 -3.05
CA LYS A 13 -47.69 44.77 -1.98
C LYS A 13 -47.10 44.30 -0.63
N ALA A 14 -46.41 45.09 0.22
CA ALA A 14 -46.69 46.39 0.89
C ALA A 14 -47.52 46.23 2.18
N ALA A 15 -47.20 46.86 3.34
CA ALA A 15 -46.04 47.70 3.73
C ALA A 15 -45.39 47.13 5.04
N SER A 16 -45.07 47.78 6.18
CA SER A 16 -45.06 49.16 6.71
C SER A 16 -44.39 49.16 8.12
N SER A 17 -43.80 50.21 8.71
CA SER A 17 -43.18 51.45 8.18
C SER A 17 -42.59 52.32 9.33
N SER A 18 -41.39 52.92 9.14
CA SER A 18 -40.73 53.93 10.02
C SER A 18 -40.13 53.39 11.34
N SER A 19 -39.12 54.01 11.96
CA SER A 19 -38.79 55.44 12.10
C SER A 19 -37.72 56.03 11.16
N ARG A 20 -37.69 57.37 11.08
CA ARG A 20 -36.71 58.24 10.41
C ARG A 20 -35.95 59.05 11.51
N THR A 21 -34.94 59.92 11.29
CA THR A 21 -34.53 60.66 10.08
C THR A 21 -33.11 61.25 10.21
N ASN A 22 -32.34 61.27 9.11
CA ASN A 22 -31.43 62.35 8.67
C ASN A 22 -30.22 62.78 9.56
N ARG A 23 -29.16 63.43 9.01
CA ARG A 23 -29.05 64.20 7.75
C ARG A 23 -27.68 64.05 7.06
N LYS A 24 -27.70 63.74 5.75
CA LYS A 24 -26.62 63.94 4.76
C LYS A 24 -26.90 65.27 3.99
N PRO A 25 -26.20 65.73 2.91
CA PRO A 25 -25.37 65.05 1.89
C PRO A 25 -23.86 65.28 2.14
N LYS A 26 -22.88 65.21 1.21
CA LYS A 26 -22.74 64.95 -0.25
C LYS A 26 -21.38 64.19 -0.43
N ALA A 27 -20.84 63.78 -1.58
CA ALA A 27 -21.27 63.90 -2.98
C ALA A 27 -21.00 62.65 -3.83
N SER A 28 -19.80 62.53 -4.40
CA SER A 28 -19.38 61.62 -5.49
C SER A 28 -17.84 61.50 -5.45
N GLN A 29 -17.15 60.51 -6.03
CA GLN A 29 -17.39 59.78 -7.28
C GLN A 29 -16.91 58.31 -7.24
N SER A 30 -17.53 57.49 -8.12
CA SER A 30 -17.01 56.40 -8.97
C SER A 30 -15.99 55.34 -8.47
N PRO A 31 -16.04 54.10 -9.00
CA PRO A 31 -15.31 52.94 -8.47
C PRO A 31 -13.88 52.79 -9.01
N SER A 32 -12.99 52.20 -8.20
CA SER A 32 -11.68 51.69 -8.60
C SER A 32 -11.67 50.16 -8.72
N SER A 33 -11.06 49.63 -9.78
CA SER A 33 -10.87 48.19 -10.05
C SER A 33 -10.19 47.45 -8.88
N PRO A 34 -10.42 46.14 -8.72
CA PRO A 34 -9.66 45.33 -7.75
C PRO A 34 -8.17 45.36 -8.10
N ARG A 35 -7.33 45.71 -7.12
CA ARG A 35 -5.88 45.61 -7.25
C ARG A 35 -5.47 44.14 -7.10
N LEU A 36 -4.74 43.64 -8.11
CA LEU A 36 -3.74 42.60 -7.92
C LEU A 36 -2.66 43.14 -6.95
N ASP A 37 -1.85 42.25 -6.38
CA ASP A 37 -0.80 42.53 -5.37
C ASP A 37 -1.29 42.69 -3.91
N THR A 38 -2.13 41.77 -3.43
CA THR A 38 -2.21 41.48 -1.98
C THR A 38 -1.06 40.58 -1.54
N TYR A 39 0.11 41.17 -1.29
CA TYR A 39 1.14 40.53 -0.48
C TYR A 39 0.55 40.22 0.91
N GLN A 40 0.57 38.94 1.32
CA GLN A 40 0.33 38.62 2.72
C GLN A 40 1.50 39.18 3.54
N SER A 41 1.21 40.15 4.42
CA SER A 41 2.19 40.62 5.39
C SER A 41 2.56 39.45 6.29
N ALA A 42 3.84 39.07 6.30
CA ALA A 42 4.39 38.30 7.41
C ALA A 42 4.07 39.03 8.73
N GLU A 43 3.83 38.28 9.81
CA GLU A 43 3.33 38.83 11.07
C GLU A 43 4.35 39.76 11.75
N ALA A 44 5.64 39.56 11.47
CA ALA A 44 6.67 40.55 11.74
C ALA A 44 6.56 41.73 10.75
N LYS A 45 5.95 42.84 11.19
CA LYS A 45 6.15 44.16 10.58
C LYS A 45 7.44 44.78 11.14
N PRO A 46 8.59 44.74 10.44
CA PRO A 46 9.88 45.20 11.01
C PRO A 46 9.88 46.69 11.38
N PHE A 47 8.96 47.48 10.81
CA PHE A 47 8.79 48.91 11.09
C PHE A 47 7.38 49.25 11.65
N GLY A 48 6.63 48.25 12.12
CA GLY A 48 5.31 48.45 12.76
C GLY A 48 4.33 49.30 11.95
N SER A 49 3.96 50.46 12.51
CA SER A 49 3.14 51.52 11.90
C SER A 49 3.94 52.80 11.59
N GLN A 50 5.27 52.76 11.70
CA GLN A 50 6.17 53.91 11.61
C GLN A 50 6.47 54.35 10.17
N MET A 51 6.10 53.53 9.18
CA MET A 51 6.33 53.80 7.75
C MET A 51 5.01 54.19 7.08
N GLN A 52 4.95 55.38 6.48
CA GLN A 52 3.76 55.93 5.84
C GLN A 52 4.10 56.48 4.44
N THR A 53 3.10 56.63 3.58
CA THR A 53 3.25 57.29 2.28
C THR A 53 3.28 58.80 2.47
N GLY A 54 4.47 59.39 2.50
CA GLY A 54 4.67 60.83 2.74
C GLY A 54 4.29 61.71 1.54
N SER A 55 4.36 61.17 0.32
CA SER A 55 3.83 61.81 -0.89
C SER A 55 3.47 60.74 -1.94
N LYS A 56 3.15 61.19 -3.17
CA LYS A 56 2.93 60.30 -4.32
C LYS A 56 4.21 59.55 -4.73
N ASP A 57 5.38 60.11 -4.43
CA ASP A 57 6.70 59.68 -4.89
C ASP A 57 7.70 59.50 -3.72
N GLY A 58 7.20 59.37 -2.48
CA GLY A 58 8.05 59.31 -1.28
C GLY A 58 7.42 58.60 -0.08
N LEU A 59 8.22 57.75 0.56
CA LEU A 59 7.92 57.14 1.86
C LEU A 59 8.47 58.03 2.99
N SER A 60 7.65 58.30 4.00
CA SER A 60 8.07 58.94 5.25
C SER A 60 8.21 57.86 6.34
N TRP A 61 9.22 58.01 7.18
CA TRP A 61 9.48 57.08 8.27
C TRP A 61 9.75 57.81 9.59
N HIS A 62 9.05 57.39 10.64
CA HIS A 62 9.13 57.95 11.99
C HIS A 62 9.42 56.84 13.00
N GLY A 63 10.64 56.29 12.90
CA GLY A 63 11.22 55.33 13.83
C GLY A 63 12.67 55.67 14.15
N THR A 64 13.24 55.00 15.14
CA THR A 64 14.67 55.12 15.49
C THR A 64 15.48 54.25 14.54
N VAL A 65 16.43 54.84 13.78
CA VAL A 65 17.30 54.11 12.82
C VAL A 65 17.83 52.83 13.48
N PRO A 66 17.60 51.62 12.91
CA PRO A 66 18.11 50.40 13.50
C PRO A 66 19.63 50.48 13.60
N SER A 67 20.20 50.06 14.74
CA SER A 67 21.65 50.06 14.90
C SER A 67 22.32 49.20 13.79
N PRO A 68 23.54 49.53 13.35
CA PRO A 68 24.25 48.72 12.37
C PRO A 68 24.29 47.25 12.80
N GLY A 69 23.80 46.36 11.94
CA GLY A 69 23.65 44.92 12.22
C GLY A 69 22.30 44.48 12.82
N ALA A 70 21.38 45.40 13.16
CA ALA A 70 20.05 45.05 13.67
C ALA A 70 19.08 44.51 12.60
N LEU A 71 19.36 44.78 11.32
CA LEU A 71 18.70 44.11 10.20
C LEU A 71 19.48 42.85 9.87
N GLN A 72 18.89 41.67 10.12
CA GLN A 72 19.42 40.42 9.60
C GLN A 72 19.28 40.43 8.08
N ILE A 73 20.41 40.43 7.37
CA ILE A 73 20.44 40.23 5.92
C ILE A 73 20.27 38.73 5.69
N THR A 74 19.01 38.29 5.51
CA THR A 74 18.71 36.98 4.94
C THR A 74 19.33 36.91 3.54
N ASP A 75 20.14 35.89 3.25
CA ASP A 75 20.62 35.70 1.87
C ASP A 75 19.38 35.42 1.00
N PRO A 76 19.21 36.05 -0.19
CA PRO A 76 18.19 35.66 -1.14
C PRO A 76 18.18 34.14 -1.44
N LYS A 77 19.31 33.45 -1.30
CA LYS A 77 19.45 31.98 -1.36
C LYS A 77 18.77 31.22 -0.22
N ASP A 78 18.51 31.85 0.93
CA ASP A 78 17.78 31.27 2.07
C ASP A 78 16.26 31.34 1.89
N LEU A 79 15.78 32.16 0.95
CA LEU A 79 14.36 32.24 0.59
C LEU A 79 13.93 31.15 -0.39
N ILE A 80 14.88 30.39 -0.97
CA ILE A 80 14.59 29.28 -1.89
C ILE A 80 14.10 28.07 -1.10
N ARG A 81 12.78 27.82 -1.20
CA ARG A 81 12.12 26.63 -0.70
C ARG A 81 12.07 25.57 -1.80
N ASP A 82 12.53 24.37 -1.47
CA ASP A 82 12.45 23.17 -2.31
C ASP A 82 11.01 22.69 -2.59
N GLY A 83 10.05 23.04 -1.71
CA GLY A 83 8.67 22.54 -1.79
C GLY A 83 8.52 21.09 -1.31
N ILE A 84 9.55 20.54 -0.65
CA ILE A 84 9.58 19.16 -0.17
C ILE A 84 8.95 19.11 1.23
N PRO A 85 7.91 18.28 1.47
CA PRO A 85 7.26 18.16 2.77
C PRO A 85 8.10 17.27 3.70
N TRP A 86 9.24 17.81 4.16
CA TRP A 86 10.28 17.06 4.88
C TRP A 86 9.80 16.29 6.11
N GLU A 87 8.87 16.86 6.89
CA GLU A 87 8.33 16.19 8.08
C GLU A 87 7.33 15.06 7.71
N ASP A 88 6.59 15.20 6.61
CA ASP A 88 5.71 14.13 6.10
C ASP A 88 6.52 12.95 5.55
N ILE A 89 7.62 13.23 4.83
CA ILE A 89 8.58 12.22 4.38
C ILE A 89 9.18 11.47 5.57
N LYS A 90 9.63 12.21 6.59
CA LYS A 90 10.20 11.66 7.83
C LYS A 90 9.18 10.84 8.62
N HIS A 91 7.93 11.30 8.72
CA HIS A 91 6.84 10.54 9.34
C HIS A 91 6.57 9.23 8.57
N TYR A 92 6.44 9.30 7.25
CA TYR A 92 6.22 8.12 6.42
C TYR A 92 7.39 7.13 6.49
N TYR A 93 8.64 7.60 6.45
CA TYR A 93 9.83 6.76 6.58
C TYR A 93 10.00 6.15 7.98
N THR A 94 9.51 6.81 9.03
CA THR A 94 9.54 6.31 10.41
C THR A 94 8.43 5.30 10.71
N GLU A 95 7.22 5.49 10.17
CA GLU A 95 6.05 4.68 10.54
C GLU A 95 5.53 3.79 9.39
N GLY A 96 5.41 4.34 8.17
CA GLY A 96 4.77 3.70 7.02
C GLY A 96 5.61 2.64 6.31
N THR A 97 6.91 2.54 6.60
CA THR A 97 7.85 1.57 5.98
C THR A 97 7.98 0.26 6.74
N LYS A 98 7.37 0.15 7.92
CA LYS A 98 7.44 -1.04 8.77
C LYS A 98 6.54 -2.15 8.21
N VAL A 99 7.15 -3.29 7.88
CA VAL A 99 6.43 -4.50 7.44
C VAL A 99 6.03 -5.34 8.65
N THR A 100 4.75 -5.71 8.70
CA THR A 100 4.19 -6.74 9.59
C THR A 100 3.45 -7.77 8.75
N LEU A 101 2.96 -8.85 9.36
CA LEU A 101 2.11 -9.80 8.64
C LEU A 101 0.77 -9.19 8.19
N ASP A 102 0.37 -8.02 8.71
CA ASP A 102 -0.86 -7.34 8.29
C ASP A 102 -0.75 -6.54 6.99
N ASN A 103 0.47 -6.15 6.57
CA ASN A 103 0.70 -5.34 5.36
C ASN A 103 1.73 -5.93 4.38
N ALA A 104 2.32 -7.09 4.67
CA ALA A 104 3.32 -7.73 3.81
C ALA A 104 2.82 -8.16 2.41
N ASP A 105 1.51 -8.26 2.22
CA ASP A 105 0.85 -8.47 0.93
C ASP A 105 0.71 -7.17 0.10
N SER A 106 1.10 -6.02 0.64
CA SER A 106 1.19 -4.72 -0.05
C SER A 106 2.64 -4.26 -0.26
N LEU A 107 3.62 -5.15 -0.10
CA LEU A 107 5.05 -4.84 -0.10
C LEU A 107 5.53 -4.06 -1.33
N GLU A 108 5.06 -4.40 -2.53
CA GLU A 108 5.41 -3.69 -3.76
C GLU A 108 4.96 -2.23 -3.69
N ALA A 109 3.73 -1.97 -3.24
CA ALA A 109 3.21 -0.61 -3.11
C ALA A 109 3.98 0.20 -2.06
N SER A 110 4.42 -0.44 -0.95
CA SER A 110 5.27 0.21 0.06
C SER A 110 6.66 0.54 -0.47
N VAL A 111 7.28 -0.35 -1.27
CA VAL A 111 8.58 -0.09 -1.92
C VAL A 111 8.44 0.97 -3.01
N ASP A 112 7.43 0.87 -3.87
CA ASP A 112 7.09 1.86 -4.91
C ASP A 112 6.95 3.27 -4.32
N GLN A 113 6.17 3.41 -3.23
CA GLN A 113 5.96 4.69 -2.57
C GLN A 113 7.24 5.22 -1.92
N MET A 114 8.00 4.38 -1.22
CA MET A 114 9.26 4.78 -0.56
C MET A 114 10.32 5.21 -1.59
N THR A 115 10.49 4.47 -2.67
CA THR A 115 11.45 4.81 -3.74
C THR A 115 11.00 6.01 -4.57
N SER A 116 9.69 6.16 -4.84
CA SER A 116 9.14 7.34 -5.52
C SER A 116 9.34 8.63 -4.72
N ILE A 117 9.20 8.59 -3.38
CA ILE A 117 9.49 9.73 -2.51
C ILE A 117 10.97 10.11 -2.59
N TYR A 118 11.88 9.13 -2.49
CA TYR A 118 13.32 9.38 -2.60
C TYR A 118 13.70 10.00 -3.95
N VAL A 119 13.28 9.39 -5.07
CA VAL A 119 13.63 9.86 -6.42
C VAL A 119 13.02 11.24 -6.70
N ALA A 120 11.76 11.49 -6.33
CA ALA A 120 11.15 12.81 -6.49
C ALA A 120 11.86 13.89 -5.65
N ALA A 121 12.23 13.59 -4.40
CA ALA A 121 12.97 14.52 -3.55
C ALA A 121 14.37 14.81 -4.10
N LYS A 122 15.13 13.76 -4.44
CA LYS A 122 16.47 13.84 -5.07
C LYS A 122 16.46 14.72 -6.32
N LYS A 123 15.56 14.46 -7.26
CA LYS A 123 15.46 15.21 -8.52
C LYS A 123 14.94 16.64 -8.33
N THR A 124 14.11 16.88 -7.32
CA THR A 124 13.74 18.25 -6.90
C THR A 124 14.96 19.01 -6.38
N LEU A 125 15.77 18.42 -5.49
CA LEU A 125 16.99 19.04 -4.96
C LEU A 125 18.03 19.32 -6.06
N GLU A 126 18.30 18.34 -6.94
CA GLU A 126 19.20 18.47 -8.11
C GLU A 126 18.78 19.59 -9.09
N SER A 127 17.50 20.01 -9.05
CA SER A 127 16.99 21.12 -9.87
C SER A 127 17.02 22.46 -9.10
N VAL A 128 16.55 22.47 -7.85
CA VAL A 128 16.39 23.69 -7.03
C VAL A 128 17.72 24.24 -6.52
N TYR A 129 18.64 23.37 -6.06
CA TYR A 129 19.93 23.77 -5.48
C TYR A 129 21.12 23.56 -6.43
N LYS A 130 20.87 23.43 -7.73
CA LYS A 130 21.88 23.23 -8.80
C LYS A 130 23.08 24.19 -8.70
N ASP A 131 22.84 25.45 -8.33
CA ASP A 131 23.85 26.51 -8.24
C ASP A 131 24.20 26.85 -6.77
N GLN A 132 23.96 25.91 -5.85
CA GLN A 132 24.13 26.04 -4.39
C GLN A 132 24.64 24.72 -3.77
N GLU A 133 25.82 24.29 -4.19
CA GLU A 133 26.43 22.98 -3.84
C GLU A 133 26.37 22.64 -2.35
N ASP A 134 26.67 23.58 -1.44
CA ASP A 134 26.63 23.35 0.00
C ASP A 134 25.23 22.89 0.49
N LYS A 135 24.16 23.53 -0.03
CA LYS A 135 22.77 23.19 0.33
C LYS A 135 22.25 21.95 -0.39
N LEU A 136 22.74 21.69 -1.61
CA LEU A 136 22.48 20.43 -2.31
C LEU A 136 23.07 19.27 -1.52
N SER A 137 24.34 19.37 -1.11
CA SER A 137 25.06 18.39 -0.31
C SER A 137 24.42 18.16 1.06
N GLU A 138 24.03 19.23 1.78
CA GLU A 138 23.33 19.11 3.07
C GLU A 138 21.97 18.40 2.93
N ASN A 139 21.13 18.82 1.99
CA ASN A 139 19.79 18.25 1.82
C ASN A 139 19.81 16.84 1.21
N MET A 140 20.77 16.52 0.34
CA MET A 140 20.95 15.17 -0.18
C MET A 140 21.39 14.23 0.94
N LYS A 141 22.40 14.61 1.73
CA LYS A 141 22.84 13.83 2.90
C LYS A 141 21.72 13.60 3.92
N LYS A 142 20.84 14.59 4.13
CA LYS A 142 19.62 14.46 4.93
C LYS A 142 18.65 13.44 4.33
N LEU A 143 18.37 13.52 3.03
CA LEU A 143 17.50 12.58 2.31
C LEU A 143 18.05 11.15 2.35
N ASP A 144 19.31 10.96 2.01
CA ASP A 144 20.02 9.67 2.02
C ASP A 144 20.01 9.03 3.41
N THR A 145 20.25 9.82 4.46
CA THR A 145 20.22 9.33 5.85
C THR A 145 18.84 8.78 6.21
N MET A 146 17.77 9.51 5.87
CA MET A 146 16.40 9.07 6.16
C MET A 146 15.99 7.87 5.29
N PHE A 147 16.38 7.83 4.02
CA PHE A 147 16.10 6.68 3.13
C PHE A 147 16.86 5.41 3.56
N ALA A 148 18.12 5.53 3.97
CA ALA A 148 18.90 4.41 4.49
C ALA A 148 18.30 3.85 5.80
N GLN A 149 17.80 4.73 6.69
CA GLN A 149 17.03 4.33 7.88
C GLN A 149 15.73 3.62 7.50
N ALA A 150 14.96 4.18 6.57
CA ALA A 150 13.69 3.64 6.07
C ALA A 150 13.86 2.23 5.45
N LYS A 151 14.85 2.07 4.56
CA LYS A 151 15.23 0.79 3.94
C LYS A 151 15.65 -0.24 4.99
N SER A 152 16.49 0.16 5.95
CA SER A 152 16.94 -0.71 7.05
C SER A 152 15.76 -1.17 7.92
N GLN A 153 14.81 -0.28 8.22
CA GLN A 153 13.58 -0.61 8.94
C GLN A 153 12.69 -1.56 8.13
N MET A 154 12.44 -1.29 6.85
CA MET A 154 11.62 -2.14 5.99
C MET A 154 12.20 -3.56 5.87
N VAL A 155 13.51 -3.68 5.64
CA VAL A 155 14.22 -4.96 5.57
C VAL A 155 14.15 -5.70 6.91
N SER A 156 14.55 -5.08 8.02
CA SER A 156 14.60 -5.76 9.33
C SER A 156 13.20 -6.13 9.87
N SER A 157 12.17 -5.33 9.59
CA SER A 157 10.78 -5.64 9.93
C SER A 157 10.20 -6.77 9.07
N TYR A 158 10.50 -6.81 7.76
CA TYR A 158 10.17 -7.96 6.91
C TYR A 158 10.88 -9.25 7.39
N GLN A 159 12.17 -9.16 7.73
CA GLN A 159 12.96 -10.30 8.23
C GLN A 159 12.39 -10.88 9.52
N SER A 160 12.00 -10.02 10.46
CA SER A 160 11.49 -10.43 11.78
C SER A 160 10.01 -10.87 11.78
N SER A 161 9.26 -10.51 10.73
CA SER A 161 7.88 -10.96 10.49
C SER A 161 7.81 -12.11 9.47
N VAL A 162 7.71 -11.79 8.17
CA VAL A 162 7.57 -12.76 7.07
C VAL A 162 8.76 -13.73 7.03
N GLY A 163 9.99 -13.22 7.09
CA GLY A 163 11.19 -14.05 7.08
C GLY A 163 11.19 -15.08 8.21
N ARG A 164 10.73 -14.69 9.41
CA ARG A 164 10.64 -15.54 10.60
C ARG A 164 9.59 -16.64 10.47
N PHE A 165 8.46 -16.39 9.80
CA PHE A 165 7.46 -17.42 9.47
C PHE A 165 8.07 -18.55 8.62
N TYR A 166 8.89 -18.19 7.63
CA TYR A 166 9.60 -19.19 6.82
C TYR A 166 10.63 -19.99 7.62
N GLU A 167 11.32 -19.38 8.60
CA GLU A 167 12.23 -20.12 9.47
C GLU A 167 11.49 -21.05 10.46
N SER A 168 10.34 -20.63 11.02
CA SER A 168 9.51 -21.48 11.89
C SER A 168 8.86 -22.66 11.17
N THR A 169 8.71 -22.56 9.85
CA THR A 169 8.29 -23.66 8.97
C THR A 169 9.48 -24.48 8.42
N GLY A 170 10.67 -24.29 8.98
CA GLY A 170 11.85 -25.14 8.77
C GLY A 170 12.89 -24.60 7.79
N ASN A 171 12.61 -23.51 7.07
CA ASN A 171 13.50 -22.92 6.06
C ASN A 171 14.60 -22.08 6.71
N LYS A 172 15.58 -22.72 7.35
CA LYS A 172 16.70 -22.05 8.05
C LYS A 172 17.47 -21.11 7.11
N GLY A 173 17.66 -19.86 7.55
CA GLY A 173 18.34 -18.81 6.78
C GLY A 173 17.44 -18.07 5.79
N MET A 174 16.16 -18.43 5.67
CA MET A 174 15.23 -17.78 4.73
C MET A 174 14.98 -16.32 5.12
N SER A 175 14.94 -15.99 6.41
CA SER A 175 14.83 -14.59 6.85
C SER A 175 16.01 -13.77 6.32
N SER A 176 17.23 -14.27 6.53
CA SER A 176 18.45 -13.63 6.03
C SER A 176 18.56 -13.61 4.50
N ALA A 177 17.92 -14.52 3.77
CA ALA A 177 17.93 -14.55 2.29
C ALA A 177 16.89 -13.59 1.68
N MET A 178 15.66 -13.61 2.18
CA MET A 178 14.60 -12.71 1.73
C MET A 178 14.89 -11.26 2.09
N GLY A 179 15.45 -10.97 3.28
CA GLY A 179 15.81 -9.60 3.66
C GLY A 179 16.88 -8.97 2.77
N ARG A 180 17.89 -9.75 2.35
CA ARG A 180 18.86 -9.30 1.33
C ARG A 180 18.18 -9.07 -0.02
N SER A 181 17.35 -10.01 -0.47
CA SER A 181 16.60 -9.84 -1.72
C SER A 181 15.72 -8.60 -1.72
N LEU A 182 15.10 -8.26 -0.59
CA LEU A 182 14.32 -7.03 -0.41
C LEU A 182 15.21 -5.78 -0.45
N SER A 183 16.37 -5.79 0.23
CA SER A 183 17.36 -4.71 0.14
C SER A 183 17.76 -4.44 -1.32
N ASP A 184 18.15 -5.49 -2.05
CA ASP A 184 18.57 -5.39 -3.44
C ASP A 184 17.40 -5.00 -4.37
N ALA A 185 16.16 -5.40 -4.05
CA ALA A 185 14.97 -5.04 -4.82
C ALA A 185 14.60 -3.56 -4.63
N ILE A 186 14.80 -2.99 -3.43
CA ILE A 186 14.64 -1.56 -3.16
C ILE A 186 15.65 -0.74 -3.98
N ASP A 187 16.90 -1.18 -4.06
CA ASP A 187 17.93 -0.50 -4.87
C ASP A 187 17.60 -0.55 -6.36
N ARG A 188 17.31 -1.73 -6.90
CA ARG A 188 16.89 -1.87 -8.31
C ARG A 188 15.64 -1.05 -8.62
N ARG A 189 14.67 -0.96 -7.69
CA ARG A 189 13.43 -0.19 -7.90
C ARG A 189 13.67 1.33 -7.94
N MET A 190 14.65 1.82 -7.18
CA MET A 190 15.12 3.19 -7.26
C MET A 190 15.78 3.49 -8.62
N GLU A 191 16.65 2.60 -9.10
CA GLU A 191 17.28 2.69 -10.44
C GLU A 191 16.25 2.61 -11.59
N ASP A 192 15.25 1.73 -11.46
CA ASP A 192 14.10 1.59 -12.37
C ASP A 192 13.33 2.93 -12.49
N LEU A 193 13.09 3.61 -11.37
CA LEU A 193 12.34 4.86 -11.31
C LEU A 193 13.13 6.07 -11.82
N GLU A 194 14.44 6.11 -11.62
CA GLU A 194 15.28 7.13 -12.26
C GLU A 194 15.30 6.92 -13.78
N THR A 195 15.53 5.69 -14.25
CA THR A 195 15.51 5.36 -15.69
C THR A 195 14.15 5.66 -16.34
N MET A 196 13.05 5.32 -15.67
CA MET A 196 11.69 5.58 -16.11
C MET A 196 11.36 7.08 -16.15
N GLY A 197 11.77 7.83 -15.13
CA GLY A 197 11.55 9.27 -15.06
C GLY A 197 12.35 10.05 -16.12
N GLU A 198 13.56 9.61 -16.44
CA GLU A 198 14.34 10.16 -17.56
C GLU A 198 13.68 9.82 -18.91
N LYS A 199 13.33 8.55 -19.16
CA LYS A 199 12.65 8.11 -20.39
C LYS A 199 11.33 8.85 -20.66
N ASN A 200 10.58 9.17 -19.61
CA ASN A 200 9.30 9.88 -19.69
C ASN A 200 9.45 11.42 -19.64
N GLY A 201 10.69 11.95 -19.55
CA GLY A 201 10.97 13.37 -19.45
C GLY A 201 10.37 14.03 -18.20
N LEU A 202 10.23 13.29 -17.09
CA LEU A 202 9.74 13.82 -15.82
C LEU A 202 10.78 14.71 -15.12
N PHE A 203 12.06 14.59 -15.50
CA PHE A 203 13.16 15.38 -14.94
C PHE A 203 13.66 16.48 -15.88
N ASP A 204 12.93 16.76 -16.97
CA ASP A 204 13.29 17.83 -17.92
C ASP A 204 13.23 19.20 -17.22
N LYS A 205 14.37 19.87 -17.09
CA LYS A 205 14.51 21.10 -16.29
C LYS A 205 13.65 22.26 -16.80
N GLU A 206 13.26 22.23 -18.08
CA GLU A 206 12.33 23.19 -18.69
C GLU A 206 10.88 23.06 -18.21
N LYS A 207 10.47 21.86 -17.74
CA LYS A 207 9.09 21.61 -17.28
C LYS A 207 8.83 22.07 -15.85
N ASN A 208 9.88 22.27 -15.04
CA ASN A 208 9.83 22.73 -13.64
C ASN A 208 8.73 22.05 -12.80
N ILE A 209 8.68 20.71 -12.85
CA ILE A 209 7.60 19.92 -12.24
C ILE A 209 7.69 19.98 -10.71
N PRO A 210 6.63 20.41 -9.98
CA PRO A 210 6.65 20.44 -8.52
C PRO A 210 6.80 19.04 -7.91
N TYR A 211 7.52 18.95 -6.78
CA TYR A 211 7.78 17.71 -6.03
C TYR A 211 6.54 16.79 -5.91
N SER A 212 5.38 17.33 -5.53
CA SER A 212 4.16 16.55 -5.31
C SER A 212 3.57 15.94 -6.59
N ILE A 213 3.73 16.63 -7.73
CA ILE A 213 3.35 16.12 -9.04
C ILE A 213 4.35 15.05 -9.49
N LEU A 214 5.65 15.29 -9.28
CA LEU A 214 6.70 14.33 -9.62
C LEU A 214 6.57 13.01 -8.84
N GLN A 215 6.35 13.10 -7.52
CA GLN A 215 6.07 11.95 -6.65
C GLN A 215 4.84 11.18 -7.14
N LEU A 216 3.74 11.87 -7.47
CA LEU A 216 2.53 11.23 -7.97
C LEU A 216 2.76 10.54 -9.31
N SER A 217 3.45 11.18 -10.26
CA SER A 217 3.78 10.58 -11.56
C SER A 217 4.59 9.29 -11.42
N LEU A 218 5.62 9.27 -10.55
CA LEU A 218 6.41 8.06 -10.30
C LEU A 218 5.57 6.93 -9.67
N ILE A 219 4.65 7.26 -8.75
CA ILE A 219 3.71 6.27 -8.17
C ILE A 219 2.71 5.75 -9.23
N THR A 220 2.18 6.61 -10.10
CA THR A 220 1.27 6.19 -11.19
C THR A 220 1.99 5.28 -12.19
N SER A 221 3.18 5.64 -12.66
CA SER A 221 3.96 4.77 -13.56
C SER A 221 4.46 3.49 -12.87
N SER A 222 4.63 3.50 -11.54
CA SER A 222 4.89 2.30 -10.75
C SER A 222 3.73 1.30 -10.80
N ILE A 223 2.50 1.80 -10.66
CA ILE A 223 1.26 1.02 -10.77
C ILE A 223 1.06 0.51 -12.20
N GLU A 224 1.33 1.35 -13.21
CA GLU A 224 1.26 0.98 -14.63
C GLU A 224 2.24 -0.15 -14.99
N LYS A 225 3.49 -0.12 -14.52
CA LYS A 225 4.46 -1.23 -14.71
C LYS A 225 4.00 -2.53 -14.03
N ARG A 226 3.15 -2.49 -13.00
CA ARG A 226 2.58 -3.69 -12.35
C ARG A 226 1.35 -4.27 -13.05
N HIS A 227 0.62 -3.47 -13.84
CA HIS A 227 -0.52 -3.96 -14.66
C HIS A 227 -0.15 -4.27 -16.11
N THR A 228 1.00 -3.80 -16.59
CA THR A 228 1.52 -4.10 -17.92
C THR A 228 2.27 -5.44 -17.90
N PRO A 229 1.95 -6.43 -18.74
CA PRO A 229 2.75 -7.64 -18.87
C PRO A 229 4.18 -7.28 -19.29
N ALA A 230 5.18 -7.82 -18.58
CA ALA A 230 6.58 -7.54 -18.88
C ALA A 230 6.97 -8.08 -20.26
N ASP A 231 7.57 -7.23 -21.10
CA ASP A 231 8.22 -7.67 -22.33
C ASP A 231 9.39 -8.62 -21.98
N PRO A 232 9.54 -9.75 -22.69
CA PRO A 232 10.51 -10.79 -22.30
C PRO A 232 11.96 -10.28 -22.27
N GLU A 233 12.30 -9.25 -23.04
CA GLU A 233 13.65 -8.69 -23.15
C GLU A 233 14.18 -8.00 -21.88
N GLU A 234 13.33 -7.52 -20.95
CA GLU A 234 13.84 -6.99 -19.66
C GLU A 234 14.40 -8.11 -18.75
N THR A 235 13.98 -9.36 -18.95
CA THR A 235 14.30 -10.48 -18.05
C THR A 235 15.76 -10.96 -18.12
N GLU A 236 16.41 -10.85 -19.28
CA GLU A 236 17.72 -11.50 -19.50
C GLU A 236 18.90 -10.75 -18.85
N LYS A 237 18.80 -9.42 -18.68
CA LYS A 237 19.93 -8.59 -18.22
C LYS A 237 20.33 -8.81 -16.75
N SER A 238 19.47 -9.38 -15.92
CA SER A 238 19.74 -9.56 -14.48
C SER A 238 20.52 -10.85 -14.12
N SER A 239 20.82 -11.72 -15.09
CA SER A 239 21.10 -13.15 -14.79
C SER A 239 22.54 -13.63 -15.12
N GLN A 240 23.56 -12.78 -15.02
CA GLN A 240 24.97 -13.21 -15.19
C GLN A 240 25.96 -12.61 -14.17
N THR A 241 26.15 -13.28 -13.02
CA THR A 241 27.47 -13.26 -12.35
C THR A 241 27.73 -14.52 -11.50
N SER A 242 28.79 -15.26 -11.88
CA SER A 242 29.62 -16.18 -11.10
C SER A 242 29.05 -16.97 -9.90
N GLY A 243 28.91 -18.29 -10.10
CA GLY A 243 29.92 -19.19 -9.53
C GLY A 243 29.91 -19.53 -8.03
N GLN A 244 28.89 -19.15 -7.25
CA GLN A 244 28.71 -19.65 -5.88
C GLN A 244 27.31 -20.25 -5.63
N LYS A 245 27.25 -21.14 -4.63
CA LYS A 245 26.08 -21.96 -4.26
C LYS A 245 24.84 -21.07 -4.02
N VAL A 246 23.96 -21.02 -5.02
CA VAL A 246 22.92 -19.99 -5.15
C VAL A 246 22.01 -19.92 -3.93
N LEU A 247 22.27 -18.94 -3.07
CA LEU A 247 21.26 -18.31 -2.22
C LEU A 247 20.28 -17.64 -3.17
N LYS A 248 19.08 -18.23 -3.31
CA LYS A 248 18.06 -17.74 -4.24
C LYS A 248 17.77 -16.27 -3.96
N SER A 249 17.99 -15.41 -4.94
CA SER A 249 17.37 -14.10 -5.01
C SER A 249 15.87 -14.28 -5.20
N PHE A 250 15.09 -13.42 -4.55
CA PHE A 250 13.64 -13.34 -4.70
C PHE A 250 13.29 -12.06 -5.47
N SER A 251 12.35 -12.13 -6.41
CA SER A 251 11.75 -10.93 -6.97
C SER A 251 10.86 -10.23 -5.93
N LEU A 252 10.54 -8.95 -6.15
CA LEU A 252 9.66 -8.21 -5.24
C LEU A 252 8.24 -8.82 -5.18
N GLN A 253 7.75 -9.34 -6.30
CA GLN A 253 6.51 -10.11 -6.41
C GLN A 253 6.55 -11.43 -5.63
N GLU A 254 7.68 -12.14 -5.65
CA GLU A 254 7.88 -13.35 -4.84
C GLU A 254 7.94 -13.02 -3.34
N LEU A 255 8.51 -11.87 -2.95
CA LEU A 255 8.50 -11.38 -1.57
C LEU A 255 7.10 -10.94 -1.11
N GLN A 256 6.34 -10.24 -1.95
CA GLN A 256 4.95 -9.88 -1.65
C GLN A 256 4.05 -11.12 -1.54
N THR A 257 4.25 -12.11 -2.42
CA THR A 257 3.54 -13.39 -2.36
C THR A 257 3.91 -14.17 -1.10
N ALA A 258 5.19 -14.17 -0.70
CA ALA A 258 5.63 -14.75 0.58
C ALA A 258 4.98 -14.04 1.78
N GLY A 259 4.84 -12.71 1.70
CA GLY A 259 4.09 -11.90 2.65
C GLY A 259 2.63 -12.34 2.78
N PHE A 260 1.93 -12.51 1.64
CA PHE A 260 0.55 -12.99 1.61
C PHE A 260 0.39 -14.38 2.25
N VAL A 261 1.32 -15.32 1.99
CA VAL A 261 1.27 -16.68 2.56
C VAL A 261 1.45 -16.64 4.09
N ALA A 262 2.39 -15.84 4.58
CA ALA A 262 2.60 -15.64 6.02
C ALA A 262 1.41 -14.91 6.67
N LYS A 263 0.78 -13.94 5.98
CA LYS A 263 -0.45 -13.27 6.40
C LYS A 263 -1.60 -14.26 6.52
N ALA A 264 -1.84 -15.09 5.51
CA ALA A 264 -2.90 -16.10 5.49
C ALA A 264 -2.77 -17.11 6.64
N ALA A 265 -1.55 -17.54 6.96
CA ALA A 265 -1.26 -18.33 8.15
C ALA A 265 -1.60 -17.56 9.44
N SER A 266 -1.12 -16.33 9.59
CA SER A 266 -1.32 -15.50 10.80
C SER A 266 -2.77 -15.10 11.11
N LYS A 267 -3.68 -15.25 10.14
CA LYS A 267 -5.10 -14.88 10.25
C LYS A 267 -6.02 -16.07 10.59
N MET A 268 -5.48 -17.27 10.81
CA MET A 268 -6.26 -18.42 11.26
C MET A 268 -6.48 -18.37 12.78
N ASP A 269 -7.74 -18.39 13.24
CA ASP A 269 -8.08 -18.41 14.67
C ASP A 269 -8.15 -19.86 15.18
N SER A 270 -7.27 -20.22 16.11
CA SER A 270 -7.23 -21.57 16.68
C SER A 270 -8.50 -21.98 17.43
N LYS A 271 -9.38 -21.04 17.81
CA LYS A 271 -10.75 -21.37 18.27
C LYS A 271 -11.54 -22.17 17.24
N GLU A 272 -11.29 -21.96 15.94
CA GLU A 272 -11.98 -22.66 14.84
C GLU A 272 -11.82 -24.18 14.90
N LEU A 273 -10.76 -24.65 15.56
CA LEU A 273 -10.40 -26.07 15.68
C LEU A 273 -11.20 -26.82 16.77
N LEU A 274 -11.76 -26.09 17.76
CA LEU A 274 -12.43 -26.69 18.92
C LEU A 274 -13.74 -27.43 18.59
N PHE A 275 -14.25 -27.25 17.38
CA PHE A 275 -15.57 -27.71 16.93
C PHE A 275 -15.52 -28.64 15.71
N LEU A 276 -14.31 -29.04 15.28
CA LEU A 276 -14.11 -29.94 14.13
C LEU A 276 -13.92 -31.37 14.62
N ASP A 277 -14.65 -32.33 14.04
CA ASP A 277 -14.27 -33.73 14.16
C ASP A 277 -12.97 -34.04 13.38
N ASP A 278 -12.26 -35.13 13.67
CA ASP A 278 -10.99 -35.48 13.02
C ASP A 278 -11.07 -35.45 11.48
N ASN A 279 -12.18 -35.88 10.88
CA ASN A 279 -12.37 -35.84 9.43
C ASN A 279 -12.60 -34.39 8.97
N GLU A 280 -13.38 -33.59 9.69
CA GLU A 280 -13.57 -32.17 9.38
C GLU A 280 -12.26 -31.39 9.45
N LEU A 281 -11.40 -31.70 10.42
CA LEU A 281 -10.07 -31.14 10.53
C LEU A 281 -9.22 -31.47 9.29
N GLY A 282 -9.18 -32.75 8.89
CA GLY A 282 -8.47 -33.18 7.68
C GLY A 282 -9.02 -32.53 6.40
N LEU A 283 -10.34 -32.45 6.27
CA LEU A 283 -11.02 -31.86 5.12
C LEU A 283 -10.76 -30.35 5.04
N GLN A 284 -10.98 -29.62 6.14
CA GLN A 284 -10.81 -28.16 6.20
C GLN A 284 -9.36 -27.75 5.96
N MET A 285 -8.39 -28.46 6.54
CA MET A 285 -6.97 -28.19 6.24
C MET A 285 -6.65 -28.47 4.77
N SER A 286 -7.21 -29.53 4.18
CA SER A 286 -7.01 -29.83 2.74
C SER A 286 -7.59 -28.73 1.84
N VAL A 287 -8.73 -28.16 2.21
CA VAL A 287 -9.34 -27.02 1.49
C VAL A 287 -8.47 -25.77 1.59
N ARG A 288 -7.90 -25.46 2.77
CA ARG A 288 -6.95 -24.35 2.93
C ARG A 288 -5.70 -24.54 2.07
N TYR A 289 -5.11 -25.74 2.07
CA TYR A 289 -3.98 -26.08 1.19
C TYR A 289 -4.34 -25.90 -0.29
N MET A 290 -5.47 -26.46 -0.74
CA MET A 290 -5.88 -26.41 -2.15
C MET A 290 -6.15 -24.99 -2.63
N LYS A 291 -6.78 -24.14 -1.80
CA LYS A 291 -6.96 -22.72 -2.08
C LYS A 291 -5.63 -21.96 -2.16
N MET A 292 -4.73 -22.19 -1.21
CA MET A 292 -3.40 -21.57 -1.26
C MET A 292 -2.62 -22.00 -2.50
N ALA A 293 -2.68 -23.28 -2.87
CA ALA A 293 -2.06 -23.78 -4.09
C ALA A 293 -2.66 -23.15 -5.36
N ALA A 294 -4.00 -22.99 -5.44
CA ALA A 294 -4.66 -22.33 -6.56
C ALA A 294 -4.30 -20.83 -6.67
N PHE A 295 -4.13 -20.13 -5.55
CA PHE A 295 -3.61 -18.76 -5.52
C PHE A 295 -2.14 -18.70 -6.02
N LEU A 296 -1.28 -19.58 -5.52
CA LEU A 296 0.14 -19.66 -5.92
C LEU A 296 0.36 -20.19 -7.34
N ASP A 297 -0.62 -20.87 -7.94
CA ASP A 297 -0.63 -21.23 -9.36
C ASP A 297 -0.98 -20.01 -10.25
N GLN A 298 -1.62 -18.96 -9.71
CA GLN A 298 -2.02 -17.75 -10.43
C GLN A 298 -1.20 -16.49 -10.12
N SER A 299 -0.47 -16.44 -9.00
CA SER A 299 0.24 -15.22 -8.56
C SER A 299 1.48 -14.81 -9.38
N GLY A 300 1.69 -15.42 -10.55
CA GLY A 300 2.77 -15.11 -11.51
C GLY A 300 4.18 -15.56 -11.13
N ILE A 301 4.36 -16.13 -9.94
CA ILE A 301 5.69 -16.51 -9.42
C ILE A 301 6.26 -17.78 -10.04
N SER A 302 7.57 -17.99 -9.89
CA SER A 302 8.22 -19.21 -10.36
C SER A 302 7.68 -20.46 -9.65
N LYS A 303 7.53 -21.59 -10.37
CA LYS A 303 7.09 -22.88 -9.79
C LYS A 303 7.94 -23.33 -8.60
N VAL A 304 9.21 -22.92 -8.59
CA VAL A 304 10.17 -23.18 -7.51
C VAL A 304 9.83 -22.42 -6.22
N MET A 305 9.37 -21.16 -6.33
CA MET A 305 8.91 -20.39 -5.17
C MET A 305 7.48 -20.77 -4.77
N SER A 306 6.58 -21.03 -5.72
CA SER A 306 5.23 -21.57 -5.43
C SER A 306 5.32 -22.86 -4.60
N SER A 307 6.20 -23.81 -4.99
CA SER A 307 6.44 -25.04 -4.22
C SER A 307 7.05 -24.78 -2.83
N LEU A 308 7.96 -23.81 -2.70
CA LEU A 308 8.57 -23.42 -1.43
C LEU A 308 7.53 -22.82 -0.47
N PHE A 309 6.69 -21.93 -0.98
CA PHE A 309 5.69 -21.22 -0.19
C PHE A 309 4.55 -22.16 0.21
N LEU A 310 4.09 -23.02 -0.71
CA LEU A 310 3.08 -24.03 -0.42
C LEU A 310 3.58 -25.08 0.58
N GLY A 311 4.84 -25.54 0.49
CA GLY A 311 5.42 -26.46 1.47
C GLY A 311 5.63 -25.84 2.86
N SER A 312 5.89 -24.53 2.92
CA SER A 312 5.93 -23.78 4.18
C SER A 312 4.52 -23.64 4.78
N PHE A 313 3.51 -23.37 3.94
CA PHE A 313 2.11 -23.30 4.35
C PHE A 313 1.57 -24.66 4.82
N ASP A 314 1.90 -25.76 4.13
CA ASP A 314 1.62 -27.15 4.55
C ASP A 314 2.21 -27.48 5.92
N THR A 315 3.49 -27.11 6.12
CA THR A 315 4.17 -27.25 7.41
C THR A 315 3.46 -26.43 8.50
N TYR A 316 2.99 -25.22 8.17
CA TYR A 316 2.19 -24.40 9.09
C TYR A 316 0.82 -25.03 9.38
N LEU A 317 0.07 -25.51 8.38
CA LEU A 317 -1.24 -26.15 8.58
C LEU A 317 -1.12 -27.34 9.54
N ASN A 318 -0.07 -28.15 9.40
CA ASN A 318 0.19 -29.26 10.31
C ASN A 318 0.60 -28.79 11.72
N GLN A 319 1.37 -27.70 11.86
CA GLN A 319 1.67 -27.10 13.17
C GLN A 319 0.40 -26.57 13.85
N TYR A 320 -0.45 -25.86 13.09
CA TYR A 320 -1.72 -25.25 13.50
C TYR A 320 -2.72 -26.32 13.97
N SER A 321 -2.89 -27.40 13.21
CA SER A 321 -3.77 -28.52 13.53
C SER A 321 -3.22 -29.49 14.59
N GLY A 322 -2.32 -29.05 15.48
CA GLY A 322 -1.76 -29.88 16.55
C GLY A 322 -0.95 -31.11 16.08
N LYS A 323 -0.43 -31.09 14.84
CA LYS A 323 0.24 -32.19 14.11
C LYS A 323 -0.66 -33.33 13.60
N ALA A 324 -1.98 -33.13 13.59
CA ALA A 324 -2.97 -34.11 13.12
C ALA A 324 -2.85 -34.51 11.63
N LEU A 325 -2.16 -33.74 10.79
CA LEU A 325 -1.99 -34.05 9.35
C LEU A 325 -0.80 -34.97 9.06
N THR A 326 -0.02 -35.34 10.08
CA THR A 326 1.12 -36.25 9.96
C THR A 326 1.05 -37.40 10.94
N GLY A 327 0.65 -38.58 10.47
CA GLY A 327 0.68 -39.82 11.26
C GLY A 327 -0.33 -40.85 10.79
N LYS A 328 -0.85 -41.63 11.74
CA LYS A 328 -2.03 -42.47 11.54
C LYS A 328 -3.19 -41.83 12.29
N GLY A 329 -4.31 -41.60 11.60
CA GLY A 329 -5.47 -40.90 12.13
C GLY A 329 -6.32 -40.36 10.98
N SER A 330 -7.63 -40.23 11.17
CA SER A 330 -8.53 -39.94 10.05
C SER A 330 -8.31 -38.55 9.43
N SER A 331 -7.86 -37.55 10.22
CA SER A 331 -7.38 -36.26 9.68
C SER A 331 -6.26 -36.42 8.67
N SER A 332 -5.20 -37.16 9.04
CA SER A 332 -4.02 -37.44 8.22
C SER A 332 -4.37 -38.24 6.96
N ASP A 333 -5.22 -39.26 7.12
CA ASP A 333 -5.66 -40.12 6.01
C ASP A 333 -6.52 -39.35 4.99
N LEU A 334 -7.45 -38.51 5.46
CA LEU A 334 -8.32 -37.70 4.61
C LEU A 334 -7.51 -36.59 3.93
N TYR A 335 -6.69 -35.85 4.67
CA TYR A 335 -5.80 -34.81 4.13
C TYR A 335 -4.92 -35.37 3.00
N SER A 336 -4.24 -36.49 3.26
CA SER A 336 -3.40 -37.19 2.28
C SER A 336 -4.18 -37.66 1.05
N TYR A 337 -5.43 -38.12 1.22
CA TYR A 337 -6.30 -38.50 0.11
C TYR A 337 -6.72 -37.29 -0.74
N ALA A 338 -7.17 -36.21 -0.10
CA ALA A 338 -7.60 -34.98 -0.77
C ALA A 338 -6.45 -34.34 -1.57
N LEU A 339 -5.25 -34.22 -0.98
CA LEU A 339 -4.09 -33.68 -1.69
C LEU A 339 -3.66 -34.56 -2.87
N LYS A 340 -3.75 -35.89 -2.74
CA LYS A 340 -3.48 -36.81 -3.85
C LYS A 340 -4.49 -36.67 -5.00
N LEU A 341 -5.75 -36.35 -4.71
CA LEU A 341 -6.74 -36.01 -5.75
C LEU A 341 -6.47 -34.62 -6.36
N TYR A 342 -5.98 -33.64 -5.57
CA TYR A 342 -5.64 -32.31 -6.08
C TYR A 342 -4.53 -32.33 -7.12
N GLN A 343 -3.51 -33.17 -6.92
CA GLN A 343 -2.41 -33.36 -7.86
C GLN A 343 -2.85 -33.79 -9.27
N SER A 344 -3.96 -34.54 -9.40
CA SER A 344 -4.48 -35.01 -10.69
C SER A 344 -5.69 -34.23 -11.21
N THR A 345 -6.47 -33.59 -10.32
CA THR A 345 -7.80 -33.06 -10.68
C THR A 345 -7.89 -31.54 -10.68
N LYS A 346 -7.13 -30.85 -9.79
CA LYS A 346 -7.19 -29.39 -9.52
C LYS A 346 -8.56 -28.77 -9.16
N ASP A 347 -9.67 -29.47 -9.36
CA ASP A 347 -11.03 -29.06 -9.00
C ASP A 347 -11.34 -29.31 -7.51
N ILE A 348 -11.24 -28.25 -6.70
CA ILE A 348 -11.44 -28.29 -5.24
C ILE A 348 -12.85 -28.80 -4.87
N SER A 349 -13.89 -28.39 -5.60
CA SER A 349 -15.29 -28.77 -5.33
C SER A 349 -15.52 -30.27 -5.52
N LYS A 350 -14.96 -30.83 -6.60
CA LYS A 350 -15.01 -32.28 -6.88
C LYS A 350 -14.20 -33.09 -5.87
N ILE A 351 -13.04 -32.59 -5.45
CA ILE A 351 -12.20 -33.25 -4.44
C ILE A 351 -12.91 -33.30 -3.09
N VAL A 352 -13.47 -32.17 -2.64
CA VAL A 352 -14.27 -32.12 -1.41
C VAL A 352 -15.49 -33.04 -1.48
N THR A 353 -16.17 -33.11 -2.64
CA THR A 353 -17.29 -34.04 -2.85
C THR A 353 -16.84 -35.51 -2.72
N GLN A 354 -15.68 -35.87 -3.27
CA GLN A 354 -15.12 -37.23 -3.20
C GLN A 354 -14.61 -37.60 -1.81
N SER A 355 -13.87 -36.70 -1.14
CA SER A 355 -13.43 -36.89 0.25
C SER A 355 -14.62 -36.93 1.23
N GLY A 356 -15.61 -36.05 1.03
CA GLY A 356 -16.86 -36.03 1.78
C GLY A 356 -17.59 -37.37 1.72
N SER A 357 -17.90 -37.84 0.52
CA SER A 357 -18.52 -39.15 0.28
C SER A 357 -17.71 -40.31 0.89
N ARG A 358 -16.37 -40.30 0.79
CA ARG A 358 -15.53 -41.39 1.27
C ARG A 358 -15.39 -41.47 2.80
N TYR A 359 -15.30 -40.34 3.50
CA TYR A 359 -14.94 -40.32 4.93
C TYR A 359 -16.13 -40.03 5.87
N PHE A 360 -17.20 -39.41 5.35
CA PHE A 360 -18.41 -39.10 6.13
C PHE A 360 -19.67 -39.82 5.61
N GLY A 361 -19.63 -40.38 4.40
CA GLY A 361 -20.78 -40.99 3.74
C GLY A 361 -21.91 -39.99 3.48
N ASP A 362 -23.15 -40.49 3.49
CA ASP A 362 -24.36 -39.71 3.19
C ASP A 362 -24.56 -38.50 4.11
N ARG A 363 -24.01 -38.54 5.33
CA ARG A 363 -24.07 -37.42 6.30
C ARG A 363 -23.44 -36.14 5.75
N PHE A 364 -22.41 -36.23 4.91
CA PHE A 364 -21.82 -35.04 4.28
C PHE A 364 -22.84 -34.22 3.47
N PHE A 365 -23.81 -34.91 2.88
CA PHE A 365 -24.82 -34.33 1.99
C PHE A 365 -26.15 -34.08 2.69
N SER A 366 -26.50 -34.90 3.69
CA SER A 366 -27.82 -34.93 4.35
C SER A 366 -27.84 -34.42 5.80
N GLU A 367 -26.70 -34.32 6.50
CA GLU A 367 -26.65 -33.81 7.86
C GLU A 367 -26.72 -32.28 7.84
N PHE A 368 -27.89 -31.74 8.14
CA PHE A 368 -28.10 -30.30 8.31
C PHE A 368 -27.52 -29.84 9.65
N LEU A 369 -26.40 -29.14 9.59
CA LEU A 369 -25.95 -28.33 10.70
C LEU A 369 -26.87 -27.10 10.79
N ILE A 370 -27.44 -26.84 11.97
CA ILE A 370 -28.33 -25.72 12.23
C ILE A 370 -27.51 -24.56 12.79
N TYR A 371 -27.76 -23.36 12.27
CA TYR A 371 -27.00 -22.17 12.56
C TYR A 371 -27.95 -21.02 12.95
N GLY A 372 -27.44 -20.04 13.70
CA GLY A 372 -28.25 -18.92 14.20
C GLY A 372 -29.08 -18.24 13.11
N ASN A 373 -30.33 -17.89 13.45
CA ASN A 373 -31.42 -17.54 12.52
C ASN A 373 -31.93 -18.74 11.69
N ASP A 374 -32.00 -19.92 12.31
CA ASP A 374 -32.64 -21.18 11.86
C ASP A 374 -32.26 -21.69 10.45
N THR A 375 -31.20 -21.13 9.86
CA THR A 375 -30.81 -21.40 8.47
C THR A 375 -29.84 -22.57 8.42
N GLY A 376 -30.39 -23.78 8.44
CA GLY A 376 -29.63 -25.02 8.33
C GLY A 376 -29.05 -25.25 6.92
N MET A 377 -27.86 -25.84 6.84
CA MET A 377 -27.24 -26.30 5.58
C MET A 377 -26.45 -27.58 5.82
N SER A 378 -26.32 -28.43 4.79
CA SER A 378 -25.43 -29.59 4.87
C SER A 378 -23.95 -29.20 4.72
N ARG A 379 -23.05 -30.01 5.30
CA ARG A 379 -21.58 -29.80 5.24
C ARG A 379 -21.12 -29.58 3.79
N SER A 380 -21.56 -30.43 2.86
CA SER A 380 -21.33 -30.31 1.40
C SER A 380 -21.76 -28.96 0.81
N THR A 381 -22.92 -28.45 1.22
CA THR A 381 -23.46 -27.18 0.71
C THR A 381 -22.55 -26.00 1.10
N ARG A 382 -22.04 -26.00 2.34
CA ARG A 382 -21.19 -24.91 2.85
C ARG A 382 -19.79 -24.89 2.24
N TYR A 383 -19.13 -26.05 2.14
CA TYR A 383 -17.84 -26.11 1.44
C TYR A 383 -17.98 -25.65 -0.01
N ASN A 384 -19.01 -26.09 -0.73
CA ASN A 384 -19.23 -25.67 -2.13
C ASN A 384 -19.55 -24.16 -2.26
N LEU A 385 -20.22 -23.54 -1.28
CA LEU A 385 -20.45 -22.09 -1.25
C LEU A 385 -19.14 -21.31 -1.04
N ASP A 386 -18.34 -21.72 -0.06
CA ASP A 386 -17.05 -21.09 0.27
C ASP A 386 -16.01 -21.28 -0.85
N ILE A 387 -15.96 -22.45 -1.51
CA ILE A 387 -15.10 -22.69 -2.68
C ILE A 387 -15.53 -21.81 -3.86
N LYS A 388 -16.83 -21.64 -4.12
CA LYS A 388 -17.31 -20.72 -5.17
C LYS A 388 -16.97 -19.26 -4.85
N GLN A 389 -17.10 -18.83 -3.60
CA GLN A 389 -16.65 -17.49 -3.18
C GLN A 389 -15.14 -17.31 -3.37
N PHE A 390 -14.34 -18.33 -3.06
CA PHE A 390 -12.90 -18.33 -3.33
C PHE A 390 -12.59 -18.20 -4.82
N GLN A 391 -13.25 -18.99 -5.67
CA GLN A 391 -13.05 -18.97 -7.12
C GLN A 391 -13.40 -17.60 -7.71
N MET A 392 -14.56 -17.04 -7.36
CA MET A 392 -14.97 -15.70 -7.81
C MET A 392 -14.03 -14.59 -7.32
N ALA A 393 -13.54 -14.67 -6.07
CA ALA A 393 -12.57 -13.71 -5.53
C ALA A 393 -11.22 -13.80 -6.26
N LEU A 394 -10.76 -15.02 -6.55
CA LEU A 394 -9.51 -15.28 -7.27
C LEU A 394 -9.60 -14.78 -8.72
N GLU A 395 -10.70 -15.08 -9.42
CA GLU A 395 -10.99 -14.60 -10.78
C GLU A 395 -11.11 -13.07 -10.85
N ALA A 396 -11.62 -12.42 -9.79
CA ALA A 396 -11.73 -10.96 -9.68
C ALA A 396 -10.44 -10.27 -9.20
N GLY A 397 -9.41 -11.01 -8.80
CA GLY A 397 -8.18 -10.46 -8.20
C GLY A 397 -8.36 -9.86 -6.79
N ASP A 398 -9.46 -10.18 -6.09
CA ASP A 398 -9.73 -9.71 -4.73
C ASP A 398 -8.90 -10.51 -3.71
N SER A 399 -7.65 -10.06 -3.53
CA SER A 399 -6.71 -10.63 -2.55
C SER A 399 -7.28 -10.62 -1.11
N GLY A 400 -8.16 -9.68 -0.77
CA GLY A 400 -8.81 -9.60 0.54
C GLY A 400 -9.81 -10.74 0.77
N ALA A 401 -10.71 -10.98 -0.19
CA ALA A 401 -11.67 -12.08 -0.12
C ALA A 401 -11.00 -13.45 -0.30
N VAL A 402 -9.95 -13.55 -1.13
CA VAL A 402 -9.09 -14.74 -1.25
C VAL A 402 -8.43 -15.04 0.11
N LEU A 403 -7.80 -14.04 0.75
CA LEU A 403 -7.18 -14.16 2.07
C LEU A 403 -8.18 -14.65 3.13
N GLN A 404 -9.35 -14.02 3.22
CA GLN A 404 -10.40 -14.41 4.17
C GLN A 404 -10.91 -15.84 3.94
N SER A 405 -10.99 -16.30 2.69
CA SER A 405 -11.44 -17.66 2.37
C SER A 405 -10.34 -18.73 2.57
N ILE A 406 -9.06 -18.36 2.52
CA ILE A 406 -7.94 -19.24 2.91
C ILE A 406 -7.81 -19.31 4.44
N ALA A 407 -7.92 -18.17 5.14
CA ALA A 407 -7.61 -18.09 6.57
C ALA A 407 -8.78 -18.44 7.50
N GLY A 408 -10.01 -18.04 7.15
CA GLY A 408 -11.19 -18.20 8.02
C GLY A 408 -11.93 -19.53 7.83
N ASN A 409 -12.71 -19.93 8.83
CA ASN A 409 -13.59 -21.11 8.78
C ASN A 409 -15.01 -20.71 8.42
N LYS A 410 -15.27 -20.51 7.12
CA LYS A 410 -16.61 -20.18 6.59
C LYS A 410 -17.64 -21.34 6.72
N ILE A 411 -17.28 -22.47 7.32
CA ILE A 411 -18.17 -23.63 7.49
C ILE A 411 -19.11 -23.44 8.69
N TYR A 412 -18.76 -22.61 9.68
CA TYR A 412 -19.60 -22.29 10.85
C TYR A 412 -19.76 -20.76 10.98
N PRO A 413 -20.88 -20.26 11.54
CA PRO A 413 -21.07 -18.83 11.75
C PRO A 413 -20.15 -18.33 12.88
N TRP A 414 -19.81 -17.04 12.82
CA TRP A 414 -19.01 -16.36 13.84
C TRP A 414 -19.57 -16.50 15.28
N SER A 415 -20.89 -16.68 15.43
CA SER A 415 -21.55 -16.94 16.70
C SER A 415 -21.28 -18.33 17.32
N HIS A 416 -20.50 -19.20 16.67
CA HIS A 416 -19.95 -20.41 17.29
C HIS A 416 -18.52 -20.21 17.82
N TYR A 417 -17.88 -19.07 17.53
CA TYR A 417 -16.48 -18.78 17.89
C TYR A 417 -16.31 -17.55 18.80
N ALA A 418 -17.39 -16.83 19.09
CA ALA A 418 -17.40 -15.63 19.94
C ALA A 418 -17.08 -15.97 21.41
#